data_AF-A0A971WX60-F1
#
_entry.id   AF-A0A971WX60-F1
#
_cell.length_a   1.000
_cell.length_b   1.000
_cell.length_c   1.000
_cell.angle_alpha   90.00
_cell.angle_beta   90.00
_cell.angle_gamma   90.00
#
_symmetry.space_group_name_H-M   'P 1'
#
loop_
_entity.id
_entity.type
_entity.pdbx_description
1 polymer ?
#
loop_
_entity_poly.entity_id
_entity_poly.type
_entity_poly.pdbx_seq_one_letter_code
_entity_poly.pdbx_strand_id
1 'polypeptide(L)'
;MSEAGKLFEYSIKDAEKLLARFDSDKHDPSNGSETLKRAGMIIALAAWETYIKDRFREEIDVWLCSLKGSQISNFVLKKVDEDLKRFFNPNHERTKHLFKTYFDIDITEYWKWDNYLQPQAKKALNELISKRGDAAHQANTNAYSAHIVKRDDLEKAIRFLKGLVSATEKVKIAK
;
A
#
# COMPACT_ATOMS: atom_id res chain seq x y z
N MET A 1 -13.50 6.92 8.80
CA MET A 1 -12.24 6.90 8.02
C MET A 1 -11.16 7.46 8.92
N SER A 2 -10.08 6.73 9.09
CA SER A 2 -8.93 7.10 9.91
C SER A 2 -8.13 8.25 9.29
N GLU A 3 -7.15 8.81 10.00
CA GLU A 3 -6.31 9.86 9.43
C GLU A 3 -5.38 9.28 8.34
N ALA A 4 -4.84 8.09 8.56
CA ALA A 4 -4.10 7.32 7.56
C ALA A 4 -4.91 7.13 6.28
N GLY A 5 -6.20 6.80 6.39
CA GLY A 5 -7.10 6.66 5.23
C GLY A 5 -7.27 7.98 4.45
N LYS A 6 -7.38 9.12 5.14
CA LYS A 6 -7.45 10.43 4.48
C LYS A 6 -6.13 10.78 3.80
N LEU A 7 -5.00 10.56 4.46
CA LEU A 7 -3.66 10.80 3.89
C LEU A 7 -3.42 9.95 2.65
N PHE A 8 -3.87 8.69 2.66
CA PHE A 8 -3.84 7.83 1.48
C PHE A 8 -4.56 8.45 0.27
N GLU A 9 -5.77 9.00 0.46
CA GLU A 9 -6.54 9.66 -0.61
C GLU A 9 -5.83 10.89 -1.19
N TYR A 10 -4.95 11.55 -0.42
CA TYR A 10 -4.08 12.60 -0.94
C TYR A 10 -2.87 12.01 -1.68
N SER A 11 -2.17 11.04 -1.09
CA SER A 11 -0.95 10.46 -1.67
C SER A 11 -1.21 9.69 -2.96
N ILE A 12 -2.33 8.95 -3.06
CA ILE A 12 -2.65 8.16 -4.26
C ILE A 12 -2.91 9.04 -5.49
N LYS A 13 -3.30 10.31 -5.30
CA LYS A 13 -3.53 11.27 -6.40
C LYS A 13 -2.27 11.55 -7.19
N ASP A 14 -1.08 11.41 -6.61
CA ASP A 14 0.16 11.62 -7.36
C ASP A 14 0.36 10.53 -8.41
N ALA A 15 -0.02 9.27 -8.12
CA ALA A 15 -0.05 8.21 -9.12
C ALA A 15 -1.11 8.47 -10.21
N GLU A 16 -2.28 9.00 -9.82
CA GLU A 16 -3.33 9.39 -10.77
C GLU A 16 -2.89 10.52 -11.71
N LYS A 17 -2.20 11.55 -11.18
CA LYS A 17 -1.63 12.64 -11.98
C LYS A 17 -0.60 12.12 -12.98
N LEU A 18 0.25 11.18 -12.58
CA LEU A 18 1.24 10.57 -13.48
C LEU A 18 0.57 9.79 -14.61
N LEU A 19 -0.49 9.04 -14.30
CA LEU A 19 -1.28 8.34 -15.31
C LEU A 19 -2.00 9.32 -16.25
N ALA A 20 -2.59 10.39 -15.72
CA ALA A 20 -3.25 11.41 -16.52
C ALA A 20 -2.27 12.16 -17.45
N ARG A 21 -1.05 12.43 -16.97
CA ARG A 21 0.02 13.03 -17.76
C ARG A 21 0.46 12.09 -18.89
N PHE A 22 0.67 10.81 -18.58
CA PHE A 22 0.91 9.78 -19.59
C PHE A 22 -0.19 9.75 -20.66
N ASP A 23 -1.46 9.83 -20.25
CA ASP A 23 -2.60 9.81 -21.16
C ASP A 23 -2.69 11.08 -22.05
N SER A 24 -2.17 12.21 -21.57
CA SER A 24 -2.13 13.49 -22.31
C SER A 24 -0.96 13.58 -23.30
N ASP A 25 0.18 12.94 -22.98
CA ASP A 25 1.42 13.00 -23.77
C ASP A 25 1.44 12.00 -24.96
N LYS A 26 0.29 11.40 -25.33
CA LYS A 26 0.16 10.34 -26.37
C LYS A 26 0.67 10.69 -27.78
N HIS A 27 1.06 11.93 -28.04
CA HIS A 27 1.48 12.41 -29.35
C HIS A 27 3.00 12.46 -29.60
N ASP A 28 3.85 12.18 -28.60
CA ASP A 28 5.31 12.25 -28.76
C ASP A 28 6.01 10.93 -28.34
N PRO A 29 6.35 10.06 -29.31
CA PRO A 29 7.03 8.79 -29.06
C PRO A 29 8.44 8.94 -28.45
N SER A 30 9.02 10.14 -28.46
CA SER A 30 10.38 10.39 -27.97
C SER A 30 10.47 10.66 -26.47
N ASN A 31 9.34 10.92 -25.79
CA ASN A 31 9.34 11.64 -24.53
C ASN A 31 8.91 10.76 -23.36
N GLY A 32 9.87 10.18 -22.60
CA GLY A 32 9.78 9.81 -21.17
C GLY A 32 8.56 9.07 -20.60
N SER A 33 7.60 8.67 -21.45
CA SER A 33 6.21 8.35 -21.12
C SER A 33 6.13 7.08 -20.28
N GLU A 34 7.05 6.16 -20.53
CA GLU A 34 7.20 4.91 -19.81
C GLU A 34 7.68 5.09 -18.37
N THR A 35 8.51 6.11 -18.12
CA THR A 35 8.94 6.45 -16.76
C THR A 35 7.78 6.91 -15.91
N LEU A 36 6.79 7.61 -16.49
CA LEU A 36 5.60 8.07 -15.77
C LEU A 36 4.77 6.90 -15.25
N LYS A 37 4.55 5.86 -16.08
CA LYS A 37 3.81 4.66 -15.65
C LYS A 37 4.52 3.89 -14.55
N ARG A 38 5.85 3.71 -14.67
CA ARG A 38 6.66 3.04 -13.63
C ARG A 38 6.67 3.82 -12.33
N ALA A 39 6.93 5.13 -12.41
CA ALA A 39 6.89 6.02 -11.26
C ALA A 39 5.50 6.00 -10.60
N GLY A 40 4.42 6.01 -11.39
CA GLY A 40 3.06 5.88 -10.90
C GLY A 40 2.82 4.58 -10.13
N MET A 41 3.33 3.43 -10.63
CA MET A 41 3.21 2.14 -9.94
C MET A 41 3.95 2.16 -8.59
N ILE A 42 5.17 2.71 -8.58
CA ILE A 42 5.98 2.83 -7.36
C ILE A 42 5.31 3.74 -6.34
N ILE A 43 4.83 4.91 -6.76
CA ILE A 43 4.17 5.89 -5.89
C ILE A 43 2.84 5.36 -5.38
N ALA A 44 2.04 4.67 -6.19
CA ALA A 44 0.78 4.08 -5.76
C ALA A 44 0.99 3.06 -4.63
N LEU A 45 1.98 2.17 -4.78
CA LEU A 45 2.30 1.21 -3.73
C LEU A 45 2.95 1.87 -2.53
N ALA A 46 3.81 2.87 -2.69
CA ALA A 46 4.36 3.64 -1.57
C ALA A 46 3.24 4.30 -0.74
N ALA A 47 2.22 4.86 -1.39
CA ALA A 47 1.04 5.41 -0.71
C ALA A 47 0.32 4.34 0.13
N TRP A 48 0.14 3.14 -0.41
CA TRP A 48 -0.43 2.02 0.31
C TRP A 48 0.44 1.53 1.48
N GLU A 49 1.77 1.47 1.30
CA GLU A 49 2.71 1.05 2.35
C GLU A 49 2.70 2.02 3.53
N THR A 50 2.66 3.32 3.25
CA THR A 50 2.51 4.36 4.27
C THR A 50 1.17 4.23 4.97
N TYR A 51 0.07 4.09 4.21
CA TYR A 51 -1.27 3.88 4.77
C TYR A 51 -1.31 2.75 5.79
N ILE A 52 -0.84 1.54 5.43
CA ILE A 52 -1.02 0.38 6.31
C ILE A 52 -0.16 0.49 7.58
N LYS A 53 0.99 1.17 7.51
CA LYS A 53 1.86 1.46 8.66
C LYS A 53 1.23 2.49 9.58
N ASP A 54 0.73 3.58 9.02
CA ASP A 54 0.09 4.65 9.79
C ASP A 54 -1.21 4.14 10.41
N ARG A 55 -2.00 3.38 9.65
CA ARG A 55 -3.22 2.73 10.14
C ARG A 55 -2.95 1.82 11.33
N PHE A 56 -1.88 1.01 11.26
CA PHE A 56 -1.45 0.18 12.39
C PHE A 56 -1.03 1.03 13.59
N ARG A 57 -0.27 2.11 13.36
CA ARG A 57 0.20 3.00 14.42
C ARG A 57 -0.96 3.70 15.14
N GLU A 58 -1.96 4.17 14.40
CA GLU A 58 -3.19 4.72 14.96
C GLU A 58 -3.89 3.75 15.91
N GLU A 59 -3.94 2.46 15.57
CA GLU A 59 -4.55 1.44 16.43
C GLU A 59 -3.72 1.19 17.70
N ILE A 60 -2.39 1.22 17.60
CA ILE A 60 -1.52 1.14 18.78
C ILE A 60 -1.75 2.34 19.70
N ASP A 61 -1.88 3.55 19.13
CA ASP A 61 -2.10 4.78 19.89
C ASP A 61 -3.45 4.77 20.62
N VAL A 62 -4.49 4.22 19.98
CA VAL A 62 -5.81 4.00 20.62
C VAL A 62 -5.69 2.95 21.72
N TRP A 63 -5.10 1.79 21.42
CA TRP A 63 -4.97 0.68 22.37
C TRP A 63 -4.18 1.05 23.63
N LEU A 64 -3.12 1.85 23.49
CA LEU A 64 -2.27 2.27 24.60
C LEU A 64 -2.73 3.57 25.26
N CYS A 65 -3.83 4.19 24.81
CA CYS A 65 -4.24 5.52 25.26
C CYS A 65 -4.43 5.59 26.79
N SER A 66 -5.01 4.56 27.40
CA SER A 66 -5.23 4.47 28.85
C SER A 66 -3.95 4.17 29.65
N LEU A 67 -2.89 3.72 28.99
CA LEU A 67 -1.62 3.32 29.59
C LEU A 67 -0.50 4.34 29.31
N LYS A 68 -0.82 5.49 28.71
CA LYS A 68 0.16 6.52 28.32
C LYS A 68 1.05 6.92 29.51
N GLY A 69 2.36 6.92 29.28
CA GLY A 69 3.37 7.25 30.28
C GLY A 69 3.79 6.08 31.19
N SER A 70 3.12 4.93 31.13
CA SER A 70 3.56 3.73 31.84
C SER A 70 4.80 3.10 31.21
N GLN A 71 5.58 2.38 32.02
CA GLN A 71 6.73 1.59 31.52
C GLN A 71 6.31 0.55 30.47
N ILE A 72 5.12 -0.04 30.66
CA ILE A 72 4.56 -1.03 29.73
C ILE A 72 4.24 -0.36 28.39
N SER A 73 3.56 0.79 28.39
CA SER A 73 3.28 1.55 27.15
C SER A 73 4.57 1.92 26.44
N ASN A 74 5.58 2.42 27.16
CA ASN A 74 6.87 2.77 26.57
C ASN A 74 7.60 1.56 25.95
N PHE A 75 7.55 0.41 26.62
CA PHE A 75 8.13 -0.83 26.10
C PHE A 75 7.42 -1.27 24.81
N VAL A 76 6.09 -1.29 24.80
CA VAL A 76 5.30 -1.67 23.62
C VAL A 76 5.56 -0.71 22.46
N LEU A 77 5.55 0.60 22.70
CA LEU A 77 5.82 1.60 21.66
C LEU A 77 7.21 1.42 21.04
N LYS A 78 8.24 1.15 21.85
CA LYS A 78 9.59 0.86 21.34
C LYS A 78 9.60 -0.39 20.46
N LYS A 79 8.92 -1.47 20.88
CA LYS A 79 8.84 -2.71 20.10
C LYS A 79 8.10 -2.50 18.77
N VAL A 80 6.99 -1.75 18.81
CA VAL A 80 6.22 -1.34 17.62
C VAL A 80 7.11 -0.58 16.64
N ASP A 81 7.88 0.40 17.11
CA ASP A 81 8.80 1.17 16.26
C ASP A 81 9.87 0.27 15.61
N GLU A 82 10.41 -0.70 16.35
CA GLU A 82 11.37 -1.67 15.82
C GLU A 82 10.75 -2.58 14.76
N ASP A 83 9.51 -3.05 14.97
CA ASP A 83 8.81 -3.92 14.03
C ASP A 83 8.38 -3.16 12.77
N LEU A 84 7.87 -1.93 12.89
CA LEU A 84 7.52 -1.08 11.76
C LEU A 84 8.75 -0.70 10.93
N LYS A 85 9.91 -0.51 11.56
CA LYS A 85 11.20 -0.32 10.85
C LYS A 85 11.59 -1.54 10.03
N ARG A 86 11.20 -2.75 10.41
CA ARG A 86 11.48 -3.99 9.66
C ARG A 86 10.37 -4.38 8.69
N PHE A 87 9.23 -3.69 8.75
CA PHE A 87 8.06 -3.90 7.92
C PHE A 87 8.23 -3.25 6.53
N PHE A 88 9.18 -3.79 5.76
CA PHE A 88 9.36 -3.48 4.35
C PHE A 88 8.49 -4.40 3.49
N ASN A 89 8.12 -3.99 2.28
CA ASN A 89 7.34 -4.79 1.32
C ASN A 89 6.15 -5.50 1.98
N PRO A 90 5.17 -4.75 2.49
CA PRO A 90 4.13 -5.32 3.29
C PRO A 90 3.17 -6.12 2.40
N ASN A 91 3.42 -7.43 2.30
CA ASN A 91 2.54 -8.35 1.59
C ASN A 91 1.41 -8.82 2.52
N HIS A 92 0.48 -9.65 2.02
CA HIS A 92 -0.64 -10.06 2.86
C HIS A 92 -0.20 -10.84 4.11
N GLU A 93 0.79 -11.73 4.02
CA GLU A 93 1.28 -12.51 5.16
C GLU A 93 1.95 -11.63 6.21
N ARG A 94 2.82 -10.69 5.80
CA ARG A 94 3.47 -9.74 6.70
C ARG A 94 2.42 -8.85 7.38
N THR A 95 1.46 -8.36 6.62
CA THR A 95 0.37 -7.51 7.14
C THR A 95 -0.48 -8.28 8.14
N LYS A 96 -0.91 -9.50 7.79
CA LYS A 96 -1.58 -10.43 8.71
C LYS A 96 -0.79 -10.64 9.99
N HIS A 97 0.48 -10.99 9.86
CA HIS A 97 1.35 -11.27 11.00
C HIS A 97 1.48 -10.06 11.93
N LEU A 98 1.65 -8.85 11.39
CA LEU A 98 1.76 -7.62 12.17
C LEU A 98 0.48 -7.39 13.01
N PHE A 99 -0.70 -7.37 12.37
CA PHE A 99 -1.95 -7.13 13.09
C PHE A 99 -2.30 -8.26 14.06
N LYS A 100 -2.02 -9.52 13.69
CA LYS A 100 -2.26 -10.66 14.58
C LYS A 100 -1.35 -10.66 15.80
N THR A 101 -0.10 -10.22 15.66
CA THR A 101 0.86 -10.18 16.77
C THR A 101 0.44 -9.22 17.87
N TYR A 102 -0.17 -8.08 17.51
CA TYR A 102 -0.50 -7.03 18.48
C TYR A 102 -1.98 -7.01 18.90
N PHE A 103 -2.88 -7.42 18.00
CA PHE A 103 -4.33 -7.31 18.24
C PHE A 103 -5.08 -8.64 18.13
N ASP A 104 -4.38 -9.76 17.87
CA ASP A 104 -4.96 -11.08 17.57
C ASP A 104 -6.03 -11.07 16.46
N ILE A 105 -5.91 -10.13 15.51
CA ILE A 105 -6.83 -9.96 14.39
C ILE A 105 -6.11 -10.27 13.08
N ASP A 106 -6.69 -11.17 12.28
CA ASP A 106 -6.32 -11.31 10.87
C ASP A 106 -7.05 -10.24 10.04
N ILE A 107 -6.41 -9.08 9.88
CA ILE A 107 -6.98 -7.96 9.11
C ILE A 107 -7.29 -8.33 7.65
N THR A 108 -6.62 -9.34 7.12
CA THR A 108 -6.79 -9.78 5.73
C THR A 108 -8.07 -10.57 5.50
N GLU A 109 -8.78 -11.01 6.55
CA GLU A 109 -10.12 -11.61 6.45
C GLU A 109 -11.19 -10.65 5.95
N TYR A 110 -10.93 -9.36 6.11
CA TYR A 110 -11.86 -8.30 5.73
C TYR A 110 -11.58 -7.72 4.35
N TRP A 111 -10.55 -8.20 3.65
CA TRP A 111 -10.18 -7.76 2.31
C TRP A 111 -11.12 -8.30 1.24
N LYS A 112 -12.35 -7.81 1.28
CA LYS A 112 -13.41 -8.11 0.34
C LYS A 112 -14.15 -6.81 -0.03
N TRP A 113 -14.29 -6.56 -1.32
CA TRP A 113 -15.04 -5.43 -1.86
C TRP A 113 -15.40 -5.73 -3.31
N ASP A 114 -16.53 -5.22 -3.77
CA ASP A 114 -17.01 -5.39 -5.15
C ASP A 114 -16.83 -6.85 -5.66
N ASN A 115 -16.01 -7.04 -6.71
CA ASN A 115 -15.71 -8.33 -7.32
C ASN A 115 -14.44 -9.01 -6.76
N TYR A 116 -13.83 -8.47 -5.71
CA TYR A 116 -12.66 -9.06 -5.06
C TYR A 116 -13.07 -9.86 -3.82
N LEU A 117 -12.89 -11.18 -3.90
CA LEU A 117 -12.93 -12.07 -2.74
C LEU A 117 -11.60 -12.04 -1.99
N GLN A 118 -11.61 -12.41 -0.71
CA GLN A 118 -10.41 -12.42 0.14
C GLN A 118 -9.19 -13.11 -0.51
N PRO A 119 -9.27 -14.34 -1.06
CA PRO A 119 -8.10 -14.99 -1.66
C PRO A 119 -7.57 -14.23 -2.88
N GLN A 120 -8.46 -13.60 -3.65
CA GLN A 120 -8.11 -12.82 -4.84
C GLN A 120 -7.41 -11.52 -4.44
N ALA A 121 -7.91 -10.83 -3.40
CA ALA A 121 -7.29 -9.62 -2.89
C ALA A 121 -5.86 -9.88 -2.37
N LYS A 122 -5.67 -10.96 -1.58
CA LYS A 122 -4.34 -11.38 -1.11
C LYS A 122 -3.37 -11.65 -2.25
N LYS A 123 -3.84 -12.39 -3.26
CA LYS A 123 -3.05 -12.71 -4.46
C LYS A 123 -2.68 -11.45 -5.24
N ALA A 124 -3.66 -10.59 -5.52
CA ALA A 124 -3.45 -9.35 -6.28
C ALA A 124 -2.47 -8.39 -5.59
N LEU A 125 -2.54 -8.25 -4.26
CA LEU A 125 -1.57 -7.43 -3.52
C LEU A 125 -0.15 -7.96 -3.67
N ASN A 126 0.05 -9.27 -3.53
CA ASN A 126 1.37 -9.89 -3.69
C ASN A 126 1.92 -9.70 -5.11
N GLU A 127 1.07 -9.87 -6.13
CA GLU A 127 1.43 -9.65 -7.53
C GLU A 127 1.84 -8.18 -7.78
N LEU A 128 1.11 -7.22 -7.21
CA LEU A 128 1.45 -5.79 -7.31
C LEU A 128 2.79 -5.46 -6.64
N ILE A 129 3.05 -6.02 -5.46
CA ILE A 129 4.33 -5.81 -4.74
C ILE A 129 5.50 -6.37 -5.56
N SER A 130 5.34 -7.55 -6.17
CA SER A 130 6.33 -8.12 -7.08
C SER A 130 6.56 -7.19 -8.27
N LYS A 131 5.46 -6.78 -8.95
CA LYS A 131 5.51 -5.91 -10.12
C LYS A 131 6.17 -4.56 -9.85
N ARG A 132 6.03 -4.03 -8.65
CA ARG A 132 6.76 -2.83 -8.22
C ARG A 132 8.25 -3.07 -8.05
N GLY A 133 8.64 -4.22 -7.49
CA GLY A 133 10.04 -4.63 -7.46
C GLY A 133 10.64 -4.64 -8.87
N ASP A 134 9.94 -5.25 -9.82
CA ASP A 134 10.35 -5.28 -11.23
C ASP A 134 10.40 -3.86 -11.83
N ALA A 135 9.38 -3.03 -11.57
CA ALA A 135 9.31 -1.66 -12.05
C ALA A 135 10.41 -0.76 -11.46
N ALA A 136 10.92 -1.05 -10.26
CA ALA A 136 11.99 -0.29 -9.61
C ALA A 136 13.39 -0.77 -10.05
N HIS A 137 13.60 -2.08 -10.18
CA HIS A 137 14.92 -2.66 -10.40
C HIS A 137 15.24 -2.97 -11.87
N GLN A 138 14.24 -3.36 -12.67
CA GLN A 138 14.43 -3.83 -14.05
C GLN A 138 14.05 -2.77 -15.09
N ALA A 139 13.79 -1.53 -14.66
CA ALA A 139 13.14 -0.50 -15.45
C ALA A 139 13.80 -0.19 -16.80
N ASN A 140 15.12 -0.32 -16.94
CA ASN A 140 15.85 0.07 -18.16
C ASN A 140 17.17 -0.72 -18.32
N THR A 141 17.20 -2.01 -17.98
CA THR A 141 18.43 -2.81 -18.19
C THR A 141 18.63 -3.22 -19.65
N ASN A 142 17.64 -3.02 -20.52
CA ASN A 142 17.72 -3.28 -21.94
C ASN A 142 16.82 -2.30 -22.73
N ALA A 143 17.36 -1.64 -23.75
CA ALA A 143 16.61 -0.70 -24.60
C ALA A 143 15.60 -1.38 -25.54
N TYR A 144 15.72 -2.70 -25.73
CA TYR A 144 14.90 -3.49 -26.66
C TYR A 144 13.81 -4.33 -25.97
N SER A 145 13.69 -4.29 -24.64
CA SER A 145 12.68 -5.06 -23.92
C SER A 145 11.33 -4.34 -23.86
N ALA A 146 10.25 -5.12 -23.94
CA ALA A 146 8.90 -4.63 -23.75
C ALA A 146 8.75 -4.00 -22.35
N HIS A 147 8.00 -2.91 -22.26
CA HIS A 147 7.81 -2.20 -21.01
C HIS A 147 7.06 -3.04 -19.97
N ILE A 148 7.61 -3.06 -18.75
CA ILE A 148 7.13 -3.90 -17.62
C ILE A 148 5.76 -3.44 -17.11
N VAL A 149 5.48 -2.14 -17.17
CA VAL A 149 4.22 -1.54 -16.67
C VAL A 149 3.45 -0.94 -17.83
N LYS A 150 2.31 -1.55 -18.17
CA LYS A 150 1.35 -1.00 -19.13
C LYS A 150 0.45 0.02 -18.43
N ARG A 151 -0.20 0.88 -19.22
CA ARG A 151 -1.15 1.87 -18.72
C ARG A 151 -2.27 1.22 -17.90
N ASP A 152 -2.86 0.16 -18.43
CA ASP A 152 -3.95 -0.58 -17.77
C ASP A 152 -3.48 -1.26 -16.47
N ASP A 153 -2.20 -1.61 -16.37
CA ASP A 153 -1.65 -2.18 -15.14
C ASP A 153 -1.64 -1.14 -14.02
N LEU A 154 -1.21 0.09 -14.33
CA LEU A 154 -1.22 1.20 -13.37
C LEU A 154 -2.64 1.58 -12.97
N GLU A 155 -3.55 1.71 -13.94
CA GLU A 155 -4.95 2.03 -13.64
C GLU A 155 -5.60 0.97 -12.74
N LYS A 156 -5.39 -0.32 -13.05
CA LYS A 156 -5.89 -1.43 -12.22
C LYS A 156 -5.26 -1.42 -10.83
N ALA A 157 -3.96 -1.13 -10.71
CA ALA A 157 -3.29 -1.03 -9.42
C ALA A 157 -3.89 0.09 -8.55
N ILE A 158 -4.09 1.29 -9.10
CA ILE A 158 -4.69 2.42 -8.38
C ILE A 158 -6.10 2.04 -7.87
N ARG A 159 -6.94 1.50 -8.75
CA ARG A 159 -8.31 1.08 -8.39
C ARG A 159 -8.30 -0.02 -7.33
N PHE A 160 -7.43 -1.01 -7.47
CA PHE A 160 -7.27 -2.09 -6.51
C PHE A 160 -6.86 -1.57 -5.13
N LEU A 161 -5.84 -0.70 -5.05
CA LEU A 161 -5.35 -0.18 -3.78
C LEU A 161 -6.40 0.69 -3.07
N LYS A 162 -7.16 1.50 -3.82
CA LYS A 162 -8.31 2.24 -3.27
C LYS A 162 -9.36 1.31 -2.66
N GLY A 163 -9.71 0.23 -3.37
CA GLY A 163 -10.63 -0.77 -2.86
C GLY A 163 -10.09 -1.50 -1.62
N LEU A 164 -8.81 -1.86 -1.61
CA LEU A 164 -8.15 -2.50 -0.49
C LEU A 164 -8.13 -1.61 0.76
N VAL A 165 -7.81 -0.32 0.61
CA VAL A 165 -7.89 0.67 1.70
C VAL A 165 -9.33 0.79 2.19
N SER A 166 -10.30 0.95 1.29
CA SER A 166 -11.73 1.03 1.66
C SER A 166 -12.21 -0.19 2.45
N ALA A 167 -11.77 -1.39 2.08
CA ALA A 167 -12.09 -2.61 2.82
C ALA A 167 -11.42 -2.65 4.19
N THR A 168 -10.17 -2.22 4.28
CA THR A 168 -9.39 -2.17 5.53
C THR A 168 -9.98 -1.14 6.52
N GLU A 169 -10.47 0.00 6.03
CA GLU A 169 -11.11 1.05 6.84
C GLU A 169 -12.41 0.61 7.52
N LYS A 170 -13.03 -0.49 7.07
CA LYS A 170 -14.26 -1.03 7.67
C LYS A 170 -13.98 -1.90 8.90
N VAL A 171 -12.73 -2.27 9.14
CA VAL A 171 -12.33 -3.13 10.25
C VAL A 171 -12.22 -2.33 11.54
N LYS A 172 -12.90 -2.79 12.59
CA LYS A 172 -12.73 -2.28 13.96
C LYS A 172 -11.68 -3.13 14.66
N ILE A 173 -10.62 -2.52 15.16
CA ILE A 173 -9.46 -3.22 15.73
C ILE A 173 -9.41 -2.95 17.24
N ALA A 174 -8.97 -1.78 17.68
CA ALA A 174 -9.05 -1.38 19.08
C ALA A 174 -10.45 -0.80 19.40
N LYS A 175 -10.93 -1.08 20.63
CA LYS A 175 -12.12 -0.46 21.23
C LYS A 175 -11.72 0.45 22.36
#